data_AF-N1PI44-F1
#
_entry.id   AF-N1PI44-F1
#
_cell.length_a   1.000
_cell.length_b   1.000
_cell.length_c   1.000
_cell.angle_alpha   90.00
_cell.angle_beta   90.00
_cell.angle_gamma   90.00
#
_symmetry.space_group_name_H-M   'P 1'
#
loop_
_entity.id
_entity.type
_entity.pdbx_description
1 polymer ?
#
loop_
_entity_poly.entity_id
_entity_poly.type
_entity_poly.pdbx_seq_one_letter_code
_entity_poly.pdbx_strand_id
1 'polypeptide(L)'
;MHLTTAAIAAAGLIAHQVLATGSYGGGWGGSGYYSTPDNTNNECSPAQSNGYNWSGLNDGSFDNYGSNKFSGWSCKNSLGKRDSLTKREFQSKCIAANLDKEPAISCHDDKTMSLDKFEVSADQDADIECHYTMPDESICKEVHSCSAGGTVIQNSQCGGAKS
;
A
#
# COMPACT_ATOMS: atom_id res chain seq x y z
N MET A 1 9.43 -7.90 -72.49
CA MET A 1 8.25 -7.37 -71.78
C MET A 1 8.13 -8.12 -70.47
N HIS A 2 8.10 -7.38 -69.37
CA HIS A 2 7.97 -7.88 -68.01
C HIS A 2 6.65 -8.65 -67.83
N LEU A 3 6.64 -9.66 -66.95
CA LEU A 3 5.81 -9.67 -65.73
C LEU A 3 6.00 -10.98 -64.95
N THR A 4 6.71 -10.84 -63.82
CA THR A 4 6.76 -11.73 -62.66
C THR A 4 5.55 -11.48 -61.76
N THR A 5 4.92 -12.54 -61.22
CA THR A 5 4.17 -12.53 -59.94
C THR A 5 3.78 -13.98 -59.60
N ALA A 6 4.45 -14.68 -58.66
CA ALA A 6 4.44 -14.57 -57.19
C ALA A 6 3.10 -14.98 -56.55
N ALA A 7 3.09 -16.17 -55.95
CA ALA A 7 2.04 -16.70 -55.09
C ALA A 7 2.38 -16.37 -53.62
N ILE A 8 1.40 -15.87 -52.85
CA ILE A 8 1.47 -15.84 -51.38
C ILE A 8 0.08 -16.12 -50.83
N ALA A 9 -0.06 -17.25 -50.14
CA ALA A 9 -1.20 -17.57 -49.28
C ALA A 9 -0.95 -16.92 -47.90
N ALA A 10 -1.84 -16.04 -47.47
CA ALA A 10 -1.81 -15.43 -46.14
C ALA A 10 -2.77 -16.19 -45.20
N ALA A 11 -2.23 -16.93 -44.25
CA ALA A 11 -2.97 -17.41 -43.08
C ALA A 11 -2.89 -16.34 -41.99
N GLY A 12 -4.01 -15.66 -41.71
CA GLY A 12 -4.10 -14.65 -40.66
C GLY A 12 -4.25 -15.27 -39.27
N LEU A 13 -3.20 -15.23 -38.46
CA LEU A 13 -3.27 -15.42 -37.01
C LEU A 13 -3.73 -14.09 -36.39
N ILE A 14 -4.96 -14.05 -35.86
CA ILE A 14 -5.40 -12.92 -35.02
C ILE A 14 -4.79 -13.14 -33.63
N ALA A 15 -3.61 -12.57 -33.41
CA ALA A 15 -3.08 -12.37 -32.06
C ALA A 15 -3.71 -11.09 -31.49
N HIS A 16 -4.53 -11.22 -30.45
CA HIS A 16 -4.93 -10.07 -29.64
C HIS A 16 -3.68 -9.49 -29.00
N GLN A 17 -3.32 -8.27 -29.39
CA GLN A 17 -2.20 -7.55 -28.79
C GLN A 17 -2.80 -6.70 -27.67
N VAL A 18 -2.73 -7.21 -26.44
CA VAL A 18 -2.88 -6.37 -25.25
C VAL A 18 -1.69 -5.42 -25.27
N LEU A 19 -1.95 -4.14 -25.59
CA LEU A 19 -0.94 -3.10 -25.55
C LEU A 19 -0.69 -2.72 -24.09
N ALA A 20 0.27 -3.40 -23.46
CA ALA A 20 0.93 -2.89 -22.27
C ALA A 20 1.98 -1.85 -22.72
N THR A 21 1.61 -0.57 -22.70
CA THR A 21 2.58 0.51 -22.92
C THR A 21 3.42 0.70 -21.66
N GLY A 22 4.64 0.13 -21.65
CA GLY A 22 5.64 0.37 -20.62
C GLY A 22 7.06 0.21 -21.17
N SER A 23 7.76 1.32 -21.38
CA SER A 23 9.20 1.40 -21.69
C SER A 23 9.64 2.87 -21.54
N TYR A 24 10.73 3.30 -20.89
CA TYR A 24 12.13 2.86 -20.78
C TYR A 24 12.77 3.55 -19.53
N GLY A 25 13.89 3.15 -18.89
CA GLY A 25 14.87 2.09 -19.09
C GLY A 25 16.07 2.23 -18.13
N GLY A 26 16.82 1.15 -17.89
CA GLY A 26 18.21 1.18 -17.37
C GLY A 26 18.57 0.21 -16.22
N GLY A 27 18.99 -1.03 -16.54
CA GLY A 27 19.89 -1.83 -15.69
C GLY A 27 19.27 -2.97 -14.86
N TRP A 28 19.62 -4.22 -15.21
CA TRP A 28 19.48 -5.49 -14.46
C TRP A 28 18.13 -5.80 -13.78
N GLY A 29 17.32 -6.63 -14.45
CA GLY A 29 16.22 -7.40 -13.84
C GLY A 29 14.88 -6.66 -13.86
N GLY A 30 14.06 -6.96 -14.88
CA GLY A 30 12.76 -6.31 -15.06
C GLY A 30 11.76 -6.64 -13.94
N SER A 31 11.49 -5.65 -13.10
CA SER A 31 10.17 -5.43 -12.48
C SER A 31 9.85 -3.96 -12.68
N GLY A 32 8.64 -3.64 -13.15
CA GLY A 32 8.18 -2.25 -13.19
C GLY A 32 8.34 -1.65 -11.79
N TYR A 33 9.11 -0.58 -11.66
CA TYR A 33 9.24 0.10 -10.38
C TYR A 33 7.91 0.79 -10.11
N TYR A 34 7.19 0.33 -9.08
CA TYR A 34 6.04 1.06 -8.56
C TYR A 34 6.51 2.46 -8.13
N SER A 35 5.63 3.46 -8.26
CA SER A 35 5.86 4.78 -7.67
C SER A 35 6.10 4.65 -6.17
N THR A 36 6.78 5.63 -5.58
CA THR A 36 6.97 5.77 -4.14
C THR A 36 6.01 6.85 -3.62
N PRO A 37 5.77 6.93 -2.30
CA PRO A 37 4.99 8.03 -1.74
C PRO A 37 5.54 9.40 -2.16
N ASP A 38 6.86 9.58 -2.21
CA ASP A 38 7.52 10.85 -2.56
C ASP A 38 7.33 11.30 -4.01
N ASN A 39 7.20 10.36 -4.95
CA ASN A 39 7.07 10.66 -6.38
C ASN A 39 5.64 10.51 -6.91
N THR A 40 4.68 10.27 -6.02
CA THR A 40 3.25 10.20 -6.33
C THR A 40 2.58 11.53 -6.03
N ASN A 41 1.67 11.97 -6.91
CA ASN A 41 0.81 13.12 -6.62
C ASN A 41 -0.26 12.74 -5.58
N ASN A 42 0.04 12.95 -4.30
CA ASN A 42 -0.84 12.58 -3.19
C ASN A 42 -1.86 13.69 -2.88
N GLU A 43 -3.14 13.37 -3.02
CA GLU A 43 -4.22 14.21 -2.50
C GLU A 43 -4.55 13.82 -1.06
N CYS A 44 -3.82 14.41 -0.11
CA CYS A 44 -4.05 14.18 1.31
C CYS A 44 -5.04 15.20 1.88
N SER A 45 -5.99 14.72 2.69
CA SER A 45 -6.69 15.56 3.66
C SER A 45 -5.72 16.13 4.71
N PRO A 46 -6.07 17.22 5.43
CA PRO A 46 -5.23 17.75 6.50
C PRO A 46 -4.89 16.74 7.59
N ALA A 47 -5.75 15.75 7.83
CA ALA A 47 -5.49 14.68 8.79
C ALA A 47 -4.45 13.68 8.26
N GLN A 48 -4.46 13.41 6.95
CA GLN A 48 -3.49 12.51 6.30
C GLN A 48 -2.11 13.18 6.19
N SER A 49 -2.04 14.47 5.87
CA SER A 49 -0.76 15.18 5.68
C SER A 49 0.04 15.35 6.97
N ASN A 50 -0.65 15.45 8.12
CA ASN A 50 -0.01 15.60 9.43
C ASN A 50 0.19 14.25 10.15
N GLY A 51 -0.31 13.16 9.59
CA GLY A 51 -0.40 11.85 10.23
C GLY A 51 -1.62 11.73 11.16
N TYR A 52 -2.16 10.51 11.23
CA TYR A 52 -3.30 10.22 12.10
C TYR A 52 -2.89 10.23 13.58
N ASN A 53 -3.68 10.94 14.40
CA ASN A 53 -3.46 11.04 15.85
C ASN A 53 -4.50 10.27 16.70
N TRP A 54 -5.46 9.61 16.04
CA TRP A 54 -6.57 8.80 16.61
C TRP A 54 -7.42 9.45 17.72
N SER A 55 -7.14 10.71 18.08
CA SER A 55 -7.72 11.39 19.24
C SER A 55 -9.24 11.53 19.13
N GLY A 56 -9.76 11.69 17.91
CA GLY A 56 -11.19 11.82 17.62
C GLY A 56 -12.00 10.53 17.64
N LEU A 57 -11.38 9.36 17.83
CA LEU A 57 -12.09 8.08 17.94
C LEU A 57 -12.45 7.77 19.39
N ASN A 58 -13.50 6.97 19.62
CA ASN A 58 -13.70 6.32 20.91
C ASN A 58 -13.05 4.93 20.90
N ASP A 59 -12.79 4.35 22.07
CA ASP A 59 -12.31 2.97 22.16
C ASP A 59 -13.35 2.01 21.56
N GLY A 60 -12.89 1.04 20.78
CA GLY A 60 -13.74 0.07 20.08
C GLY A 60 -13.59 0.08 18.57
N SER A 61 -14.44 -0.68 17.89
CA SER A 61 -14.43 -0.80 16.43
C SER A 61 -14.85 0.51 15.76
N PHE A 62 -14.25 0.78 14.61
CA PHE A 62 -14.57 1.93 13.77
C PHE A 62 -14.28 1.57 12.31
N ASP A 63 -15.06 2.13 11.40
CA ASP A 63 -14.93 1.81 9.97
C ASP A 63 -14.43 2.99 9.12
N ASN A 64 -14.35 4.19 9.73
CA ASN A 64 -13.98 5.42 9.03
C ASN A 64 -13.22 6.36 9.99
N TYR A 65 -12.14 6.96 9.50
CA TYR A 65 -11.44 8.03 10.20
C TYR A 65 -10.75 8.97 9.21
N GLY A 66 -10.92 10.28 9.37
CA GLY A 66 -10.44 11.27 8.41
C GLY A 66 -11.08 11.06 7.04
N SER A 67 -10.26 10.70 6.04
CA SER A 67 -10.69 10.44 4.66
C SER A 67 -10.43 8.99 4.22
N ASN A 68 -10.26 8.08 5.18
CA ASN A 68 -10.05 6.66 4.92
C ASN A 68 -11.13 5.78 5.55
N LYS A 69 -11.36 4.63 4.91
CA LYS A 69 -12.11 3.51 5.46
C LYS A 69 -11.15 2.52 6.09
N PHE A 70 -11.58 1.91 7.18
CA PHE A 70 -10.82 0.94 7.96
C PHE A 70 -11.68 -0.32 8.11
N SER A 71 -11.09 -1.48 7.85
CA SER A 71 -11.75 -2.78 8.06
C SER A 71 -10.92 -3.64 9.01
N GLY A 72 -11.57 -4.24 10.00
CA GLY A 72 -10.89 -5.12 10.97
C GLY A 72 -10.09 -4.38 12.06
N TRP A 73 -10.24 -3.05 12.17
CA TRP A 73 -9.52 -2.23 13.13
C TRP A 73 -10.38 -1.84 14.33
N SER A 74 -9.74 -1.74 15.50
CA SER A 74 -10.33 -1.15 16.71
C SER A 74 -9.39 -0.08 17.27
N CYS A 75 -9.94 1.03 17.72
CA CYS A 75 -9.18 2.04 18.45
C CYS A 75 -9.00 1.60 19.91
N LYS A 76 -7.81 1.86 20.46
CA LYS A 76 -7.44 1.55 21.85
C LYS A 76 -6.55 2.64 22.44
N ASN A 77 -6.71 2.90 23.73
CA ASN A 77 -5.79 3.71 24.53
C ASN A 77 -4.56 2.88 24.94
N SER A 78 -3.57 2.76 24.04
CA SER A 78 -2.28 2.06 24.19
C SER A 78 -2.33 0.54 24.44
N LEU A 79 -1.29 -0.15 23.96
CA LEU A 79 -1.01 -1.55 24.29
C LEU A 79 -0.62 -1.63 25.77
N GLY A 80 -1.29 -2.49 26.53
CA GLY A 80 -1.17 -2.58 27.98
C GLY A 80 0.28 -2.72 28.46
N LYS A 81 0.61 -1.99 29.53
CA LYS A 81 1.94 -1.81 30.13
C LYS A 81 2.92 -1.20 29.12
N ARG A 82 3.13 0.12 29.25
CA ARG A 82 4.34 0.79 28.76
C ARG A 82 5.54 -0.01 29.26
N ASP A 83 6.08 -0.89 28.43
CA ASP A 83 7.48 -1.18 28.55
C ASP A 83 8.18 0.14 28.26
N SER A 84 9.08 0.53 29.15
CA SER A 84 10.05 1.61 28.95
C SER A 84 10.76 1.57 27.59
N LEU A 85 10.61 0.48 26.83
CA LEU A 85 11.20 0.19 25.53
C LEU A 85 10.31 0.48 24.30
N THR A 86 8.99 0.66 24.41
CA THR A 86 8.24 1.19 23.24
C THR A 86 8.81 2.58 22.96
N LYS A 87 9.41 2.76 21.79
CA LYS A 87 10.09 4.02 21.41
C LYS A 87 9.21 5.20 21.85
N ARG A 88 9.77 6.14 22.60
CA ARG A 88 9.08 7.35 23.14
C ARG A 88 8.37 8.20 22.08
N GLU A 89 8.46 7.82 20.82
CA GLU A 89 7.89 8.46 19.64
C GLU A 89 6.46 8.00 19.35
N PHE A 90 6.03 6.83 19.86
CA PHE A 90 4.72 6.26 19.52
C PHE A 90 3.59 6.96 20.29
N GLN A 91 2.46 7.13 19.61
CA GLN A 91 1.28 7.78 20.18
C GLN A 91 0.66 6.99 21.33
N SER A 92 0.06 7.68 22.30
CA SER A 92 -0.63 7.06 23.44
C SER A 92 -1.97 6.40 23.07
N LYS A 93 -2.50 6.71 21.89
CA LYS A 93 -3.71 6.13 21.33
C LYS A 93 -3.36 5.53 19.98
N CYS A 94 -3.88 4.33 19.72
CA CYS A 94 -3.53 3.57 18.53
C CYS A 94 -4.74 2.82 17.98
N ILE A 95 -4.56 2.23 16.81
CA ILE A 95 -5.48 1.24 16.25
C ILE A 95 -4.82 -0.13 16.34
N ALA A 96 -5.62 -1.16 16.57
CA ALA A 96 -5.19 -2.53 16.69
C ALA A 96 -6.07 -3.43 15.83
N ALA A 97 -5.45 -4.46 15.26
CA ALA A 97 -6.14 -5.48 14.48
C ALA A 97 -5.48 -6.85 14.71
N ASN A 98 -6.19 -7.90 14.32
CA ASN A 98 -5.61 -9.24 14.19
C ASN A 98 -5.24 -9.45 12.71
N LEU A 99 -3.95 -9.73 12.44
CA LEU A 99 -3.46 -9.93 11.08
C LEU A 99 -4.07 -11.16 10.39
N ASP A 100 -4.49 -12.19 11.13
CA ASP A 100 -5.23 -13.36 10.60
C ASP A 100 -6.59 -12.99 9.99
N LYS A 101 -7.07 -11.77 10.25
CA LYS A 101 -8.33 -11.25 9.72
C LYS A 101 -8.15 -10.30 8.54
N GLU A 102 -6.93 -10.18 8.02
CA GLU A 102 -6.58 -9.37 6.85
C GLU A 102 -7.14 -7.93 6.98
N PRO A 103 -6.72 -7.17 8.00
CA PRO A 103 -7.21 -5.83 8.22
C PRO A 103 -6.77 -4.91 7.07
N ALA A 104 -7.64 -3.97 6.68
CA ALA A 104 -7.44 -3.15 5.49
C ALA A 104 -7.69 -1.68 5.77
N ILE A 105 -6.98 -0.82 5.03
CA ILE A 105 -7.17 0.62 4.99
C ILE A 105 -7.44 0.97 3.54
N SER A 106 -8.44 1.80 3.26
CA SER A 106 -8.71 2.22 1.88
C SER A 106 -9.13 3.68 1.79
N CYS A 107 -8.99 4.26 0.60
CA CYS A 107 -9.46 5.60 0.34
C CYS A 107 -10.99 5.67 0.46
N HIS A 108 -11.49 6.82 0.90
CA HIS A 108 -12.87 7.19 0.58
C HIS A 108 -12.91 7.51 -0.93
N ASP A 109 -13.88 6.92 -1.64
CA ASP A 109 -14.08 7.03 -3.10
C ASP A 109 -12.98 6.41 -3.97
N ASP A 110 -13.03 6.62 -5.29
CA ASP A 110 -12.08 6.12 -6.29
C ASP A 110 -10.71 6.84 -6.27
N LYS A 111 -10.35 7.42 -5.13
CA LYS A 111 -9.10 8.15 -4.94
C LYS A 111 -7.95 7.20 -4.63
N THR A 112 -6.74 7.72 -4.78
CA THR A 112 -5.49 7.06 -4.42
C THR A 112 -4.83 7.75 -3.24
N MET A 113 -4.09 7.00 -2.44
CA MET A 113 -3.25 7.53 -1.37
C MET A 113 -1.89 6.84 -1.37
N SER A 114 -0.92 7.51 -0.77
CA SER A 114 0.32 6.87 -0.36
C SER A 114 0.40 6.88 1.15
N LEU A 115 0.45 5.71 1.74
CA LEU A 115 0.81 5.58 3.15
C LEU A 115 2.34 5.62 3.20
N ASP A 116 2.89 6.68 3.77
CA ASP A 116 4.33 6.93 3.82
C ASP A 116 5.01 6.15 4.95
N LYS A 117 4.52 6.33 6.18
CA LYS A 117 5.11 5.77 7.38
C LYS A 117 4.05 5.17 8.29
N PHE A 118 4.36 4.02 8.89
CA PHE A 118 3.59 3.42 9.97
C PHE A 118 4.46 3.17 11.19
N GLU A 119 3.89 3.42 12.36
CA GLU A 119 4.46 3.05 13.64
C GLU A 119 3.70 1.82 14.14
N VAL A 120 4.34 0.66 14.04
CA VAL A 120 3.70 -0.63 14.30
C VAL A 120 4.38 -1.30 15.47
N SER A 121 3.59 -1.90 16.35
CA SER A 121 4.06 -2.79 17.40
C SER A 121 3.17 -4.02 17.38
N ALA A 122 3.81 -5.18 17.58
CA ALA A 122 3.15 -6.47 17.63
C ALA A 122 3.27 -7.05 19.05
N ASP A 123 2.45 -8.05 19.36
CA ASP A 123 2.52 -8.80 20.61
C ASP A 123 3.75 -9.73 20.67
N GLN A 124 4.31 -10.06 19.52
CA GLN A 124 5.53 -10.84 19.33
C GLN A 124 6.29 -10.36 18.09
N ASP A 125 7.56 -10.76 17.96
CA ASP A 125 8.32 -10.50 16.73
C ASP A 125 7.67 -11.26 15.56
N ALA A 126 7.37 -10.55 14.47
CA ALA A 126 6.67 -11.09 13.31
C ALA A 126 7.02 -10.31 12.04
N ASP A 127 6.99 -10.99 10.90
CA ASP A 127 7.05 -10.33 9.60
C ASP A 127 5.64 -9.92 9.16
N ILE A 128 5.49 -8.67 8.74
CA ILE A 128 4.25 -8.10 8.25
C ILE A 128 4.36 -7.94 6.74
N GLU A 129 3.41 -8.54 6.02
CA GLU A 129 3.26 -8.34 4.58
C GLU A 129 2.23 -7.23 4.33
N CYS A 130 2.66 -6.14 3.69
CA CYS A 130 1.79 -5.04 3.29
C CYS A 130 1.42 -5.23 1.82
N HIS A 131 0.12 -5.36 1.53
CA HIS A 131 -0.41 -5.46 0.18
C HIS A 131 -1.07 -4.15 -0.20
N TYR A 132 -0.57 -3.54 -1.26
CA TYR A 132 -1.06 -2.29 -1.79
C TYR A 132 -1.77 -2.57 -3.11
N THR A 133 -3.08 -2.36 -3.15
CA THR A 133 -3.87 -2.50 -4.38
C THR A 133 -3.73 -1.22 -5.19
N MET A 134 -3.07 -1.33 -6.34
CA MET A 134 -2.80 -0.20 -7.22
C MET A 134 -4.02 0.18 -8.06
N PRO A 135 -4.03 1.35 -8.72
CA PRO A 135 -5.18 1.78 -9.52
C PRO A 135 -5.54 0.84 -10.67
N ASP A 136 -4.54 0.14 -11.21
CA ASP A 136 -4.62 -0.87 -12.27
C ASP A 136 -4.94 -2.29 -11.76
N GLU A 137 -5.35 -2.41 -10.49
CA GLU A 137 -5.66 -3.68 -9.80
C GLU A 137 -4.45 -4.60 -9.57
N SER A 138 -3.24 -4.17 -9.93
CA SER A 138 -2.03 -4.90 -9.56
C SER A 138 -1.77 -4.79 -8.05
N ILE A 139 -1.11 -5.81 -7.49
CA ILE A 139 -0.75 -5.83 -6.07
C ILE A 139 0.75 -5.54 -5.94
N CYS A 140 1.06 -4.39 -5.37
CA CYS A 140 2.40 -4.05 -4.91
C CYS A 140 2.58 -4.59 -3.49
N LYS A 141 3.69 -5.28 -3.22
CA LYS A 141 3.91 -6.00 -1.96
C LYS A 141 5.19 -5.56 -1.29
N GLU A 142 5.12 -5.32 0.02
CA GLU A 142 6.29 -5.13 0.87
C GLU A 142 6.25 -6.11 2.04
N VAL A 143 7.42 -6.55 2.51
CA VAL A 143 7.56 -7.37 3.72
C VAL A 143 8.48 -6.64 4.68
N HIS A 144 8.02 -6.45 5.91
CA HIS A 144 8.75 -5.72 6.95
C HIS A 144 8.80 -6.52 8.24
N SER A 145 9.98 -6.68 8.83
CA SER A 145 10.13 -7.31 10.13
C SER A 145 9.71 -6.36 11.26
N CYS A 146 8.67 -6.72 11.98
CA CYS A 146 8.15 -5.99 13.12
C CYS A 146 8.63 -6.64 14.42
N SER A 147 9.26 -5.85 15.29
CA SER A 147 9.58 -6.30 16.64
C SER A 147 8.43 -6.03 17.61
N ALA A 148 8.34 -6.81 18.69
CA ALA A 148 7.39 -6.56 19.76
C ALA A 148 7.57 -5.15 20.38
N GLY A 149 8.82 -4.68 20.45
CA GLY A 149 9.18 -3.34 20.93
C GLY A 149 8.78 -2.18 20.01
N GLY A 150 8.28 -2.49 18.82
CA GLY A 150 7.81 -1.53 17.83
C GLY A 150 8.84 -1.24 16.73
N THR A 151 8.35 -1.21 15.49
CA THR A 151 9.10 -0.90 14.28
C THR A 151 8.43 0.27 13.56
N VAL A 152 9.26 1.11 12.95
CA VAL A 152 8.80 2.09 11.96
C VAL A 152 8.87 1.41 10.61
N ILE A 153 7.72 1.22 9.97
CA ILE A 153 7.63 0.76 8.60
C ILE A 153 7.62 2.00 7.72
N GLN A 154 8.56 2.05 6.78
CA GLN A 154 8.65 3.09 5.76
C GLN A 154 8.25 2.47 4.43
N ASN A 155 7.19 2.99 3.82
CA ASN A 155 6.80 2.60 2.48
C ASN A 155 7.77 3.26 1.49
N SER A 156 8.58 2.43 0.87
CA SER A 156 9.61 2.88 -0.08
C SER A 156 9.18 2.68 -1.54
N GLN A 157 8.01 2.07 -1.76
CA GLN A 157 7.40 1.85 -3.06
C GLN A 157 5.86 1.99 -2.98
N CYS A 158 5.08 1.38 -3.86
CA CYS A 158 3.62 1.33 -3.79
C CYS A 158 2.87 2.68 -3.55
N GLY A 159 3.41 3.82 -3.98
CA GLY A 159 2.76 5.11 -3.86
C GLY A 159 1.54 5.21 -4.78
N GLY A 160 0.43 5.75 -4.28
CA GLY A 160 -0.81 5.94 -5.05
C GLY A 160 -1.71 4.70 -5.07
N ALA A 161 -1.66 3.88 -4.04
CA ALA A 161 -2.56 2.74 -3.85
C ALA A 161 -3.99 3.19 -3.52
N LYS A 162 -4.97 2.35 -3.86
CA LYS A 162 -6.39 2.51 -3.46
C LYS A 162 -6.65 1.95 -2.06
N SER A 163 -5.90 0.92 -1.67
CA SER A 163 -5.94 0.26 -0.36
C SER A 163 -4.60 -0.32 0.02
#